data_AF-A0A4Q1UD39-F1
#
_entry.id   AF-A0A4Q1UD39-F1
#
_cell.length_a   1.000
_cell.length_b   1.000
_cell.length_c   1.000
_cell.angle_alpha   90.00
_cell.angle_beta   90.00
_cell.angle_gamma   90.00
#
_symmetry.space_group_name_H-M   'P 1'
#
loop_
_entity.id
_entity.type
_entity.pdbx_description
1 polymer ?
#
loop_
_entity_poly.entity_id
_entity_poly.type
_entity_poly.pdbx_seq_one_letter_code
_entity_poly.pdbx_strand_id
1 'polypeptide(L)' 'MNSNKHVEAAVPREPSGGARVADSSIFPHVTYGNLNGPSIMTGEKAADYILRKQPLARSNQSRGSTRAGRSAKDSQW' A
#
# COMPACT_ATOMS: atom_id res chain seq x y z
N MET A 1 -50.73 -10.02 25.44
CA MET A 1 -49.77 -9.91 24.33
C MET A 1 -48.74 -8.84 24.65
N ASN A 2 -47.47 -9.21 24.80
CA ASN A 2 -46.35 -8.40 24.33
C ASN A 2 -45.19 -9.36 24.04
N SER A 3 -45.17 -9.81 22.80
CA SER A 3 -44.10 -10.57 22.16
C SER A 3 -43.05 -9.60 21.68
N ASN A 4 -41.88 -9.55 22.34
CA ASN A 4 -40.63 -9.03 21.75
C ASN A 4 -39.47 -9.19 22.73
N LYS A 5 -38.73 -10.31 22.64
CA LYS A 5 -37.26 -10.38 22.74
C LYS A 5 -36.80 -11.68 22.05
N HIS A 6 -36.52 -11.63 20.75
CA HIS A 6 -35.65 -12.65 20.14
C HIS A 6 -34.24 -12.36 20.66
N VAL A 7 -33.83 -13.12 21.68
CA VAL A 7 -32.46 -13.08 22.19
C VAL A 7 -31.63 -13.90 21.21
N GLU A 8 -31.01 -13.24 20.23
CA GLU A 8 -30.06 -13.90 19.35
C GLU A 8 -28.78 -14.14 20.17
N ALA A 9 -28.52 -15.39 20.54
CA ALA A 9 -27.29 -15.77 21.20
C ALA A 9 -26.12 -15.38 20.30
N ALA A 10 -25.26 -14.47 20.77
CA ALA A 10 -24.06 -14.08 20.04
C ALA A 10 -23.22 -15.32 19.74
N VAL A 11 -23.11 -15.68 18.46
CA VAL A 11 -22.24 -16.77 18.01
C VAL A 11 -20.82 -16.45 18.46
N PRO A 12 -20.14 -17.33 19.23
CA PRO A 12 -18.76 -17.12 19.62
C PRO A 12 -17.91 -16.95 18.36
N ARG A 13 -17.32 -15.77 18.18
CA ARG A 13 -16.35 -15.56 17.10
C ARG A 13 -15.02 -16.11 17.59
N GLU A 14 -14.50 -17.09 16.86
CA GLU A 14 -13.11 -17.52 16.99
C GLU A 14 -12.20 -16.29 16.97
N PRO A 15 -11.10 -16.26 17.75
CA PRO A 15 -10.18 -15.13 17.75
C PRO A 15 -9.71 -14.89 16.32
N SER A 16 -10.14 -13.79 15.72
CA SER A 16 -9.65 -13.40 14.40
C SER A 16 -8.16 -13.16 14.55
N GLY A 17 -7.34 -13.88 13.79
CA GLY A 17 -5.91 -13.62 13.72
C GLY A 17 -5.63 -12.12 13.51
N GLY A 18 -4.53 -11.63 14.09
CA GLY A 18 -4.22 -10.20 14.08
C GLY A 18 -4.24 -9.59 12.68
N ALA A 19 -4.87 -8.42 12.54
CA ALA A 19 -4.92 -7.68 11.28
C ALA A 19 -3.53 -7.11 10.92
N ARG A 20 -3.22 -7.06 9.62
CA ARG A 20 -2.03 -6.41 9.07
C ARG A 20 -2.46 -5.14 8.31
N VAL A 21 -1.68 -4.07 8.44
CA VAL A 21 -1.92 -2.78 7.74
C VAL A 21 -0.88 -2.65 6.61
N ALA A 22 -1.33 -2.20 5.42
CA ALA A 22 -0.50 -2.03 4.24
C ALA A 22 -0.88 -0.75 3.49
N ASP A 23 -0.51 0.39 4.05
CA ASP A 23 -0.69 1.73 3.48
C ASP A 23 0.50 2.63 3.86
N SER A 24 0.43 3.93 3.61
CA SER A 24 1.51 4.86 4.00
C SER A 24 1.67 5.07 5.51
N SER A 25 0.73 4.63 6.35
CA SER A 25 0.83 4.82 7.81
C SER A 25 1.91 3.94 8.46
N ILE A 26 2.38 2.90 7.76
CA ILE A 26 3.39 1.98 8.28
C ILE A 26 4.80 2.60 8.31
N PHE A 27 5.02 3.70 7.58
CA PHE A 27 6.33 4.35 7.54
C PHE A 27 6.57 5.12 8.85
N PRO A 28 7.77 5.02 9.45
CA PRO A 28 8.07 5.72 10.71
C PRO A 28 8.12 7.24 10.56
N HIS A 29 8.30 7.73 9.34
CA HIS A 29 8.27 9.14 8.96
C HIS A 29 7.53 9.31 7.65
N VAL A 30 6.92 10.48 7.46
CA VAL A 30 6.21 10.83 6.23
C VAL A 30 7.22 10.87 5.08
N THR A 31 6.99 10.04 4.06
CA THR A 31 7.77 10.05 2.81
C THR A 31 7.66 11.41 2.12
N TYR A 32 8.80 11.95 1.67
CA TYR A 32 8.82 13.20 0.90
C TYR A 32 8.14 13.02 -0.46
N GLY A 33 7.19 13.91 -0.79
CA GLY A 33 6.44 13.88 -2.05
C GLY A 33 5.04 13.27 -1.92
N ASN A 34 4.50 12.77 -3.03
CA ASN A 34 3.14 12.23 -3.08
C ASN A 34 3.07 10.82 -2.47
N LEU A 35 2.16 10.61 -1.51
CA LEU A 35 1.96 9.35 -0.79
C LEU A 35 1.32 8.22 -1.61
N ASN A 36 0.79 8.51 -2.80
CA ASN A 36 0.24 7.50 -3.70
C ASN A 36 1.29 6.43 -4.05
N GLY A 37 2.51 6.84 -4.39
CA GLY A 37 3.60 5.91 -4.72
C GLY A 37 3.95 4.98 -3.56
N PRO A 38 4.32 5.50 -2.38
CA PRO A 38 4.60 4.69 -1.20
C PRO A 38 3.45 3.76 -0.79
N SER A 39 2.19 4.20 -0.89
CA SER A 39 1.02 3.38 -0.55
C SER A 39 0.86 2.21 -1.51
N ILE A 40 0.97 2.45 -2.83
CA ILE A 40 0.86 1.39 -3.86
C ILE A 40 1.99 0.37 -3.70
N MET A 41 3.24 0.82 -3.61
CA MET A 41 4.40 -0.09 -3.48
C MET A 41 4.32 -0.96 -2.22
N THR A 42 3.82 -0.40 -1.12
CA THR A 42 3.60 -1.14 0.14
C THR A 42 2.51 -2.20 -0.02
N GLY A 43 1.40 -1.85 -0.67
CA GLY A 43 0.31 -2.78 -0.97
C GLY A 43 0.77 -3.96 -1.82
N GLU A 44 1.53 -3.70 -2.88
CA GLU A 44 2.12 -4.75 -3.74
C GLU A 44 3.03 -5.69 -2.94
N LYS A 45 3.90 -5.13 -2.10
CA LYS A 45 4.79 -5.93 -1.25
C LYS A 45 4.02 -6.78 -0.23
N ALA A 46 2.96 -6.24 0.37
CA ALA A 46 2.10 -6.98 1.29
C ALA A 46 1.35 -8.11 0.60
N ALA A 47 0.87 -7.88 -0.64
CA ALA A 47 0.21 -8.91 -1.44
C ALA A 47 1.15 -10.09 -1.73
N ASP A 48 2.43 -9.83 -2.03
CA ASP A 48 3.42 -10.89 -2.18
C ASP A 48 3.59 -11.73 -0.90
N TYR A 49 3.58 -11.10 0.28
CA TYR A 49 3.65 -11.82 1.55
C TYR A 49 2.41 -12.66 1.83
N ILE A 50 1.21 -12.12 1.58
CA ILE A 50 -0.06 -12.82 1.79
C ILE A 50 -0.16 -14.03 0.86
N LEU A 51 0.23 -13.85 -0.42
CA LEU A 51 0.17 -14.90 -1.44
C LEU A 51 1.41 -15.79 -1.48
N ARG A 52 2.41 -15.53 -0.62
CA ARG A 52 3.71 -16.23 -0.58
C ARG A 52 4.42 -16.27 -1.93
N LYS A 53 4.37 -15.16 -2.68
CA LYS A 53 5.07 -15.02 -3.96
C LYS A 53 6.56 -14.79 -3.73
N GLN A 54 7.37 -15.34 -4.61
CA GLN A 54 8.80 -15.04 -4.64
C GLN A 54 9.01 -13.60 -5.15
N PRO A 55 9.83 -12.78 -4.46
CA PRO A 55 10.14 -11.44 -4.93
C PRO A 55 10.76 -11.47 -6.33
N LEU A 56 10.42 -10.47 -7.14
CA LEU A 56 11.09 -10.26 -8.43
C LEU A 56 12.59 -10.01 -8.21
N ALA A 57 13.40 -10.46 -9.17
CA ALA A 57 14.82 -10.12 -9.19
C ALA A 57 15.03 -8.60 -9.24
N ARG A 58 16.13 -8.12 -8.66
CA ARG A 58 16.48 -6.70 -8.68
C ARG A 58 16.57 -6.21 -10.13
N SER A 59 15.97 -5.05 -10.41
CA SER A 59 16.12 -4.39 -11.71
C SER A 59 17.58 -3.97 -11.93
N ASN A 60 18.15 -4.35 -13.08
CA ASN A 60 19.48 -3.96 -13.53
C ASN A 60 19.44 -2.85 -14.60
N GLN A 61 18.28 -2.19 -14.76
CA GLN A 61 18.15 -1.09 -15.70
C GLN A 61 19.09 0.05 -15.29
N SER A 62 19.98 0.46 -16.19
CA SER A 62 20.79 1.65 -15.98
C SER A 62 19.87 2.86 -15.91
N ARG A 63 20.16 3.81 -15.00
CA ARG A 63 19.49 5.11 -15.02
C ARG A 63 19.78 5.74 -16.38
N GLY A 64 18.79 5.77 -17.27
CA GLY A 64 18.92 6.39 -18.57
C GLY A 64 19.43 7.82 -18.40
N SER A 65 20.59 8.12 -18.99
CA SER A 65 21.20 9.45 -18.92
C SER A 65 20.49 10.40 -19.89
N THR A 66 19.24 10.78 -19.63
CA THR A 66 18.55 11.77 -20.45
C THR A 66 18.83 13.17 -19.92
N ARG A 67 20.06 13.65 -20.19
CA ARG A 67 20.36 15.09 -20.20
C ARG A 67 20.83 15.51 -21.59
N ALA A 68 19.98 15.27 -22.58
CA ALA A 68 20.10 15.88 -23.90
C ALA A 68 18.80 16.63 -24.18
N GLY A 69 18.86 17.97 -24.19
CA GLY A 69 17.80 18.83 -24.72
C GLY A 69 16.76 19.34 -23.72
N ARG A 70 17.15 20.24 -22.81
CA ARG A 70 16.25 21.36 -22.45
C ARG A 70 16.82 22.61 -23.10
N SER A 71 16.14 23.06 -24.15
CA SER A 71 16.42 24.34 -24.80
C SER A 71 16.04 25.46 -23.84
N ALA A 72 16.87 26.51 -23.74
CA ALA A 72 16.66 27.65 -22.84
C ALA A 72 15.37 28.46 -23.12
N LYS A 73 14.58 28.09 -24.14
CA LYS A 73 13.36 28.80 -24.56
C LYS A 73 12.10 28.46 -23.75
N ASP A 74 12.13 27.43 -22.91
CA ASP A 74 10.95 27.00 -22.13
C ASP A 74 10.81 27.73 -20.77
N SER A 75 11.47 28.89 -20.61
CA SER A 75 11.60 29.63 -19.34
C SER A 75 10.74 30.91 -19.28
N GLN A 76 9.65 30.97 -20.04
CA GLN A 76 8.63 32.02 -19.89
C GLN A 76 7.27 31.34 -19.84
N TRP A 77 6.74 31.22 -18.62
CA TRP A 77 5.33 31.25 -18.15
C TRP A 77 5.29 30.59 -16.77
#